data_AF-A0A7S2MWD7-F1
#
_entry.id   AF-A0A7S2MWD7-F1
#
_cell.length_a   1.000
_cell.length_b   1.000
_cell.length_c   1.000
_cell.angle_alpha   90.00
_cell.angle_beta   90.00
_cell.angle_gamma   90.00
#
_symmetry.space_group_name_H-M   'P 1'
#
loop_
_entity.id
_entity.type
_entity.pdbx_description
1 polymer ?
#
loop_
_entity_poly.entity_id
_entity_poly.type
_entity_poly.pdbx_seq_one_letter_code
_entity_poly.pdbx_strand_id
1 'polypeptide(L)'
;NMDYVHALRTEHAADLVVLLTSGTGCGVTWVNADYSYAFSVVNWDCAVENLSFAHEIGHNLNCNHDRGTKNCPSGTNYGYRDPEARFRSLMAYSCKYDQCDNIVQGGSCTRMPFFSTPDPNYLWEGLPQGDSMTDNASAIRNKMVQVANFEQTKMGPLTTTTTTTTTTPTTTTTTTTPTTTT
;
A
#
# COMPACT_ATOMS: atom_id res chain seq x y z
N ASN A 1 -5.78 -28.14 -14.22
CA ASN A 1 -5.94 -27.00 -15.13
C ASN A 1 -6.35 -25.80 -14.29
N MET A 2 -5.68 -24.66 -14.42
CA MET A 2 -5.94 -23.44 -13.63
C MET A 2 -6.98 -22.51 -14.27
N ASP A 3 -7.49 -22.83 -15.47
CA ASP A 3 -8.43 -21.98 -16.21
C ASP A 3 -9.73 -21.65 -15.43
N TYR A 4 -10.18 -22.56 -14.55
CA TYR A 4 -11.40 -22.35 -13.75
C TYR A 4 -11.27 -21.18 -12.76
N VAL A 5 -10.05 -20.77 -12.39
CA VAL A 5 -9.83 -19.64 -11.48
C VAL A 5 -10.30 -18.33 -12.11
N HIS A 6 -10.21 -18.18 -13.43
CA HIS A 6 -10.79 -17.03 -14.12
C HIS A 6 -12.31 -17.00 -14.00
N ALA A 7 -12.98 -18.16 -14.06
CA ALA A 7 -14.42 -18.23 -13.85
C ALA A 7 -14.80 -17.86 -12.41
N LEU A 8 -14.08 -18.37 -11.40
CA LEU A 8 -14.31 -18.02 -10.00
C LEU A 8 -14.08 -16.53 -9.72
N ARG A 9 -13.04 -15.94 -10.34
CA ARG A 9 -12.78 -14.50 -10.23
C ARG A 9 -13.98 -13.69 -10.68
N THR A 10 -14.52 -14.02 -11.86
CA THR A 10 -15.71 -13.34 -12.39
C THR A 10 -16.97 -13.65 -11.57
N GLU A 11 -17.15 -14.89 -11.10
CA GLU A 11 -18.29 -15.31 -10.28
C GLU A 11 -18.36 -14.51 -8.97
N HIS A 12 -17.21 -14.25 -8.35
CA HIS A 12 -17.11 -13.55 -7.07
C HIS A 12 -16.79 -12.06 -7.21
N ALA A 13 -16.73 -11.53 -8.43
CA ALA A 13 -16.31 -10.16 -8.72
C ALA A 13 -14.99 -9.78 -8.01
N ALA A 14 -14.01 -10.68 -8.03
CA ALA A 14 -12.73 -10.48 -7.35
C ALA A 14 -11.76 -9.61 -8.18
N ASP A 15 -11.42 -8.44 -7.67
CA ASP A 15 -10.49 -7.53 -8.33
C ASP A 15 -9.04 -8.08 -8.34
N LEU A 16 -8.60 -8.65 -7.22
CA LEU A 16 -7.30 -9.32 -7.06
C LEU A 16 -7.51 -10.79 -6.67
N VAL A 17 -6.63 -11.68 -7.13
CA VAL A 17 -6.65 -13.10 -6.78
C VAL A 17 -5.30 -13.54 -6.23
N VAL A 18 -5.29 -14.22 -5.08
CA VAL A 18 -4.08 -14.79 -4.50
C VAL A 18 -4.24 -16.30 -4.35
N LEU A 19 -3.36 -17.07 -4.98
CA LEU A 19 -3.24 -18.51 -4.78
C LEU A 19 -2.30 -18.80 -3.62
N LEU A 20 -2.82 -19.42 -2.56
CA LEU A 20 -1.98 -20.01 -1.52
C LEU A 20 -1.54 -21.41 -1.95
N THR A 21 -0.23 -21.67 -1.89
CA THR A 21 0.38 -22.93 -2.31
C THR A 21 1.40 -23.42 -1.29
N SER A 22 1.89 -24.64 -1.45
CA SER A 22 3.14 -25.13 -0.85
C SER A 22 4.19 -25.27 -1.96
N GLY A 23 5.32 -24.59 -1.82
CA GLY A 23 6.33 -24.54 -2.88
C GLY A 23 7.66 -23.95 -2.45
N THR A 24 8.53 -23.70 -3.42
CA THR A 24 9.82 -23.02 -3.18
C THR A 24 9.66 -21.51 -3.33
N GLY A 25 10.24 -20.74 -2.40
CA GLY A 25 10.07 -19.27 -2.35
C GLY A 25 8.83 -18.86 -1.56
N CYS A 26 8.67 -17.56 -1.32
CA CYS A 26 7.58 -17.02 -0.50
C CYS A 26 6.44 -16.38 -1.29
N GLY A 27 6.69 -15.96 -2.53
CA GLY A 27 5.65 -15.44 -3.41
C GLY A 27 6.20 -14.96 -4.75
N VAL A 28 5.28 -14.75 -5.69
CA VAL A 28 5.55 -14.15 -7.00
C VAL A 28 4.29 -13.47 -7.53
N THR A 29 4.48 -12.34 -8.19
CA THR A 29 3.39 -11.56 -8.77
C THR A 29 3.90 -10.55 -9.80
N TRP A 30 2.97 -9.87 -10.48
CA TRP A 30 3.26 -8.77 -11.38
C TRP A 30 3.21 -7.41 -10.68
N VAL A 31 4.20 -6.57 -10.96
CA VAL A 31 4.21 -5.18 -10.51
C VAL A 31 3.28 -4.34 -11.40
N ASN A 32 2.48 -3.46 -10.79
CA ASN A 32 1.55 -2.56 -11.48
C ASN A 32 0.54 -3.31 -12.36
N ALA A 33 -0.05 -4.36 -11.81
CA ALA A 33 -0.94 -5.25 -12.54
C ALA A 33 -2.11 -4.50 -13.21
N ASP A 34 -2.46 -4.92 -14.42
CA ASP A 34 -3.78 -4.68 -15.00
C ASP A 34 -4.72 -5.86 -14.67
N TYR A 35 -5.93 -5.84 -15.21
CA TYR A 35 -6.91 -6.90 -14.99
C TYR A 35 -6.32 -8.29 -15.27
N SER A 36 -5.60 -8.47 -16.38
CA SER A 36 -5.09 -9.78 -16.81
C SER A 36 -3.99 -10.32 -15.89
N TYR A 37 -3.25 -9.43 -15.23
CA TYR A 37 -2.08 -9.76 -14.40
C TYR A 37 -2.32 -9.63 -12.89
N ALA A 38 -3.55 -9.33 -12.45
CA ALA A 38 -3.96 -9.15 -11.06
C ALA A 38 -4.08 -10.48 -10.27
N PHE A 39 -3.05 -11.31 -10.41
CA PHE A 39 -2.89 -12.61 -9.77
C PHE A 39 -1.56 -12.65 -9.03
N SER A 40 -1.58 -13.24 -7.84
CA SER A 40 -0.40 -13.50 -7.04
C SER A 40 -0.36 -14.97 -6.61
N VAL A 41 0.83 -15.52 -6.41
CA VAL A 41 1.04 -16.82 -5.79
C VAL A 41 1.85 -16.61 -4.52
N VAL A 42 1.44 -17.20 -3.41
CA VAL A 42 2.07 -17.03 -2.10
C VAL A 42 2.22 -18.40 -1.45
N ASN A 43 3.40 -18.68 -0.89
CA ASN A 43 3.56 -19.87 -0.07
C ASN A 43 2.88 -19.64 1.29
N TRP A 44 2.03 -20.58 1.70
CA TRP A 44 1.15 -20.40 2.87
C TRP A 44 1.94 -20.19 4.17
N ASP A 45 3.11 -20.80 4.30
CA ASP A 45 4.01 -20.66 5.46
C ASP A 45 4.65 -19.26 5.55
N CYS A 46 4.83 -18.56 4.42
CA CYS A 46 5.33 -17.19 4.35
C CYS A 46 4.22 -16.13 4.40
N ALA A 47 2.95 -16.53 4.31
CA ALA A 47 1.84 -15.61 4.05
C ALA A 47 1.72 -14.52 5.12
N VAL A 48 1.79 -14.91 6.40
CA VAL A 48 1.61 -14.02 7.55
C VAL A 48 2.94 -13.63 8.18
N GLU A 49 3.74 -14.59 8.66
CA GLU A 49 4.96 -14.28 9.42
C GLU A 49 6.02 -13.54 8.59
N ASN A 50 6.13 -13.87 7.30
CA ASN A 50 6.99 -13.15 6.35
C ASN A 50 6.24 -12.07 5.55
N LEU A 51 4.98 -11.77 5.89
CA LEU A 51 4.13 -10.75 5.25
C LEU A 51 3.96 -10.93 3.74
N SER A 52 4.17 -12.14 3.21
CA SER A 52 4.23 -12.35 1.75
C SER A 52 2.89 -12.13 1.07
N PHE A 53 1.78 -12.41 1.76
CA PHE A 53 0.45 -12.13 1.22
C PHE A 53 0.25 -10.64 0.90
N ALA A 54 0.56 -9.77 1.87
CA ALA A 54 0.46 -8.33 1.69
C ALA A 54 1.53 -7.80 0.72
N HIS A 55 2.71 -8.42 0.68
CA HIS A 55 3.80 -8.04 -0.19
C HIS A 55 3.44 -8.22 -1.67
N GLU A 56 2.89 -9.39 -2.03
CA GLU A 56 2.52 -9.64 -3.41
C GLU A 56 1.33 -8.76 -3.86
N ILE A 57 0.37 -8.49 -2.97
CA ILE A 57 -0.69 -7.49 -3.24
C ILE A 57 -0.08 -6.09 -3.46
N GLY A 58 0.92 -5.72 -2.67
CA GLY A 58 1.65 -4.45 -2.83
C GLY A 58 2.22 -4.28 -4.24
N HIS A 59 2.84 -5.32 -4.78
CA HIS A 59 3.32 -5.31 -6.17
C HIS A 59 2.19 -5.09 -7.18
N ASN A 60 1.06 -5.80 -7.08
CA ASN A 60 -0.09 -5.54 -7.95
C ASN A 60 -0.54 -4.06 -7.89
N LEU A 61 -0.43 -3.46 -6.70
CA LEU A 61 -0.70 -2.04 -6.43
C LEU A 61 0.48 -1.11 -6.73
N ASN A 62 1.38 -1.51 -7.65
CA ASN A 62 2.50 -0.72 -8.15
C ASN A 62 3.58 -0.38 -7.11
N CYS A 63 3.75 -1.21 -6.08
CA CYS A 63 4.87 -1.06 -5.15
C CYS A 63 6.10 -1.84 -5.63
N ASN A 64 7.26 -1.22 -5.59
CA ASN A 64 8.57 -1.83 -5.76
C ASN A 64 9.22 -2.11 -4.40
N HIS A 65 10.23 -2.98 -4.40
CA HIS A 65 10.94 -3.40 -3.18
C HIS A 65 11.61 -2.27 -2.43
N ASP A 66 12.89 -2.03 -2.66
CA ASP A 66 13.66 -0.92 -2.10
C ASP A 66 14.51 -0.34 -3.23
N ARG A 67 15.00 0.88 -3.02
CA ARG A 67 15.83 1.56 -4.01
C ARG A 67 17.25 1.00 -4.07
N GLY A 68 17.82 0.60 -2.94
CA GLY A 68 19.21 0.18 -2.85
C GLY A 68 19.54 -1.06 -3.67
N THR A 69 18.62 -2.03 -3.73
CA THR A 69 18.76 -3.27 -4.53
C THR A 69 18.57 -3.05 -6.03
N LYS A 70 18.19 -1.84 -6.45
CA LYS A 70 17.91 -1.47 -7.85
C LYS A 70 18.81 -0.35 -8.36
N ASN A 71 19.94 -0.06 -7.70
CA ASN A 71 20.83 1.07 -8.05
C ASN A 71 20.12 2.43 -8.01
N CYS A 72 19.24 2.62 -7.03
CA CYS A 72 18.63 3.90 -6.67
C CYS A 72 17.91 4.60 -7.83
N PRO A 73 16.96 3.90 -8.48
CA PRO A 73 16.16 4.48 -9.54
C PRO A 73 15.39 5.70 -9.04
N SER A 74 14.96 6.51 -9.99
CA SER A 74 13.99 7.58 -9.74
C SER A 74 12.59 7.02 -9.47
N GLY A 75 11.72 7.88 -8.94
CA GLY A 75 10.35 7.53 -8.55
C GLY A 75 10.22 7.28 -7.06
N THR A 76 8.98 7.24 -6.59
CA THR A 76 8.67 7.21 -5.16
C THR A 76 8.04 5.89 -4.72
N ASN A 77 7.63 5.02 -5.64
CA ASN A 77 6.89 3.81 -5.34
C ASN A 77 7.77 2.66 -4.81
N TYR A 78 8.74 2.96 -3.95
CA TYR A 78 9.67 2.00 -3.35
C TYR A 78 9.45 1.89 -1.84
N GLY A 79 9.67 0.69 -1.32
CA GLY A 79 9.81 0.45 0.11
C GLY A 79 11.04 1.14 0.69
N TYR A 80 11.02 1.26 2.01
CA TYR A 80 11.97 2.03 2.80
C TYR A 80 12.88 1.09 3.58
N ARG A 81 14.15 1.46 3.72
CA ARG A 81 15.11 0.84 4.63
C ARG A 81 15.69 1.96 5.48
N ASP A 82 15.63 1.77 6.79
CA ASP A 82 16.19 2.73 7.72
C ASP A 82 17.72 2.82 7.53
N PRO A 83 18.30 4.03 7.40
CA PRO A 83 19.74 4.20 7.20
C PRO A 83 20.62 3.55 8.27
N GLU A 84 20.13 3.47 9.51
CA GLU A 84 20.80 2.82 10.64
C GLU A 84 20.52 1.30 10.71
N ALA A 85 19.91 0.73 9.66
CA ALA A 85 19.55 -0.67 9.54
C ALA A 85 18.64 -1.21 10.67
N ARG A 86 17.87 -0.33 11.34
CA ARG A 86 16.97 -0.72 12.44
C ARG A 86 15.78 -1.53 11.95
N PHE A 87 15.16 -1.06 10.87
CA PHE A 87 13.95 -1.65 10.29
C PHE A 87 13.85 -1.41 8.79
N ARG A 88 12.88 -2.07 8.17
CA ARG A 88 12.51 -1.92 6.77
C ARG A 88 11.00 -2.02 6.60
N SER A 89 10.47 -1.34 5.59
CA SER A 89 9.04 -1.45 5.26
C SER A 89 8.70 -2.83 4.72
N LEU A 90 7.41 -3.10 4.61
CA LEU A 90 6.86 -4.35 4.12
C LEU A 90 7.41 -4.76 2.75
N MET A 91 7.67 -3.79 1.85
CA MET A 91 8.13 -4.07 0.50
C MET A 91 9.64 -4.22 0.37
N ALA A 92 10.43 -3.62 1.26
CA ALA A 92 11.88 -3.61 1.12
C ALA A 92 12.50 -4.99 1.39
N TYR A 93 13.63 -5.31 0.76
CA TYR A 93 14.48 -6.43 1.19
C TYR A 93 15.24 -6.11 2.48
N SER A 94 15.87 -7.14 3.06
CA SER A 94 16.78 -6.97 4.19
C SER A 94 17.85 -5.91 3.93
N CYS A 95 18.25 -5.25 5.02
CA CYS A 95 19.20 -4.16 4.99
C CYS A 95 20.58 -4.69 4.61
N LYS A 96 21.25 -4.01 3.67
CA LYS A 96 22.56 -4.43 3.17
C LYS A 96 23.44 -3.19 3.02
N TYR A 97 24.63 -3.26 3.61
CA TYR A 97 25.68 -2.27 3.40
C TYR A 97 26.20 -2.37 1.95
N ASP A 98 26.86 -1.33 1.44
CA ASP A 98 27.41 -1.29 0.07
C ASP A 98 26.32 -1.32 -1.03
N GLN A 99 25.21 -0.62 -0.77
CA GLN A 99 24.19 -0.31 -1.76
C GLN A 99 24.01 1.20 -1.83
N CYS A 100 23.40 1.67 -2.92
CA CYS A 100 23.35 3.10 -3.24
C CYS A 100 22.52 3.96 -2.27
N ASP A 101 21.75 3.34 -1.36
CA ASP A 101 21.03 4.01 -0.28
C ASP A 101 21.86 4.15 1.00
N ASN A 102 23.15 3.80 0.96
CA ASN A 102 24.15 4.08 1.99
C ASN A 102 23.76 3.60 3.40
N ILE A 103 23.12 2.44 3.50
CA ILE A 103 22.81 1.82 4.80
C ILE A 103 24.12 1.51 5.54
N VAL A 104 24.21 1.95 6.80
CA VAL A 104 25.46 1.92 7.59
C VAL A 104 25.92 0.51 7.98
N GLN A 105 24.98 -0.44 8.00
CA GLN A 105 25.23 -1.84 8.36
C GLN A 105 24.28 -2.80 7.61
N GLY A 106 24.74 -4.01 7.30
CA GLY A 106 23.89 -5.08 6.78
C GLY A 106 23.30 -5.96 7.88
N GLY A 107 22.13 -6.54 7.62
CA GLY A 107 21.46 -7.45 8.54
C GLY A 107 20.04 -7.75 8.08
N SER A 108 19.32 -8.59 8.83
CA SER A 108 17.92 -8.89 8.51
C SER A 108 17.05 -7.63 8.51
N CYS A 109 17.31 -6.74 9.48
CA CYS A 109 16.52 -5.58 9.93
C CYS A 109 15.03 -5.89 10.11
N THR A 110 14.41 -5.31 11.14
CA THR A 110 13.01 -5.65 11.47
C THR A 110 12.10 -5.29 10.29
N ARG A 111 11.38 -6.29 9.74
CA ARG A 111 10.42 -6.05 8.67
C ARG A 111 9.09 -5.61 9.29
N MET A 112 8.72 -4.37 9.05
CA MET A 112 7.50 -3.79 9.61
C MET A 112 6.28 -4.22 8.78
N PRO A 113 5.11 -4.42 9.39
CA PRO A 113 3.86 -4.70 8.69
C PRO A 113 3.24 -3.43 8.08
N PHE A 114 4.05 -2.49 7.57
CA PHE A 114 3.63 -1.21 7.01
C PHE A 114 4.29 -0.94 5.66
N PHE A 115 3.50 -0.38 4.73
CA PHE A 115 4.03 0.20 3.49
C PHE A 115 4.74 1.52 3.79
N SER A 116 5.80 1.82 3.05
CA SER A 116 6.57 3.05 3.24
C SER A 116 5.72 4.30 2.99
N THR A 117 5.95 5.34 3.79
CA THR A 117 5.34 6.66 3.62
C THR A 117 6.20 7.75 4.28
N PRO A 118 6.35 8.93 3.64
CA PRO A 118 7.01 10.09 4.24
C PRO A 118 6.09 10.88 5.19
N ASP A 119 4.83 10.47 5.35
CA ASP A 119 3.87 11.17 6.20
C ASP A 119 4.31 11.11 7.69
N PRO A 120 4.59 12.26 8.33
CA PRO A 120 5.12 12.32 9.69
C PRO A 120 4.10 11.85 10.75
N ASN A 121 2.84 11.64 10.39
CA ASN A 121 1.83 11.07 11.28
C ASN A 121 1.96 9.55 11.44
N TYR A 122 2.76 8.89 10.57
CA TYR A 122 2.95 7.44 10.58
C TYR A 122 4.42 7.12 10.84
N LEU A 123 4.78 7.04 12.12
CA LEU A 123 6.12 6.71 12.58
C LEU A 123 6.17 5.27 13.10
N TRP A 124 7.32 4.60 12.91
CA TRP A 124 7.61 3.33 13.57
C TRP A 124 8.59 3.57 14.70
N GLU A 125 8.19 3.27 15.94
CA GLU A 125 9.02 3.52 17.13
C GLU A 125 9.49 4.99 17.24
N GLY A 126 8.66 5.93 16.77
CA GLY A 126 8.98 7.36 16.74
C GLY A 126 9.93 7.79 15.61
N LEU A 127 10.25 6.90 14.68
CA LEU A 127 11.14 7.14 13.54
C LEU A 127 10.36 7.17 12.21
N PRO A 128 10.81 7.97 11.23
CA PRO A 128 10.21 7.97 9.89
C PRO A 128 10.32 6.59 9.22
N GLN A 129 9.26 6.18 8.52
CA GLN A 129 9.24 4.90 7.78
C GLN A 129 9.13 5.09 6.26
N GLY A 130 9.67 6.20 5.77
CA GLY A 130 9.71 6.59 4.38
C GLY A 130 10.31 7.98 4.23
N ASP A 131 10.54 8.37 2.98
CA ASP A 131 11.10 9.65 2.59
C ASP A 131 10.51 10.10 1.24
N SER A 132 11.01 11.20 0.70
CA SER A 132 10.53 11.76 -0.58
C SER A 132 10.69 10.81 -1.78
N MET A 133 11.47 9.75 -1.65
CA MET A 133 11.74 8.74 -2.68
C MET A 133 11.19 7.35 -2.32
N THR A 134 10.59 7.18 -1.14
CA THR A 134 10.10 5.90 -0.62
C THR A 134 8.71 6.07 0.01
N ASP A 135 7.70 5.94 -0.84
CA ASP A 135 6.29 6.20 -0.58
C ASP A 135 5.41 5.19 -1.34
N ASN A 136 5.41 3.93 -0.89
CA ASN A 136 4.48 2.92 -1.39
C ASN A 136 3.02 3.28 -1.08
N ALA A 137 2.74 3.97 0.02
CA ALA A 137 1.38 4.37 0.38
C ALA A 137 0.73 5.26 -0.70
N SER A 138 1.45 6.22 -1.26
CA SER A 138 0.97 7.01 -2.40
C SER A 138 0.83 6.19 -3.68
N ALA A 139 1.74 5.25 -3.94
CA ALA A 139 1.63 4.34 -5.09
C ALA A 139 0.33 3.52 -5.05
N ILE A 140 0.01 2.97 -3.87
CA ILE A 140 -1.24 2.24 -3.61
C ILE A 140 -2.44 3.14 -3.85
N ARG A 141 -2.48 4.34 -3.25
CA ARG A 141 -3.60 5.28 -3.42
C ARG A 141 -3.83 5.66 -4.89
N ASN A 142 -2.77 5.80 -5.68
CA ASN A 142 -2.88 6.13 -7.10
C ASN A 142 -3.40 4.95 -7.94
N LYS A 143 -3.15 3.71 -7.51
CA LYS A 143 -3.51 2.50 -8.26
C LYS A 143 -4.84 1.88 -7.82
N MET A 144 -5.23 2.07 -6.56
CA MET A 144 -6.35 1.34 -5.94
C MET A 144 -7.69 1.55 -6.66
N VAL A 145 -7.97 2.74 -7.21
CA VAL A 145 -9.22 3.01 -7.93
C VAL A 145 -9.28 2.22 -9.23
N GLN A 146 -8.16 2.07 -9.94
CA GLN A 146 -8.11 1.26 -11.16
C GLN A 146 -8.35 -0.22 -10.82
N VAL A 147 -7.71 -0.73 -9.77
CA VAL A 147 -7.83 -2.13 -9.36
C VAL A 147 -9.24 -2.43 -8.85
N ALA A 148 -9.82 -1.57 -8.02
CA ALA A 148 -11.19 -1.72 -7.50
C ALA A 148 -12.28 -1.67 -8.60
N ASN A 149 -11.90 -1.31 -9.83
CA ASN A 149 -12.81 -1.27 -10.97
C ASN A 149 -12.64 -2.48 -11.91
N PHE A 150 -11.80 -3.47 -11.57
CA PHE A 150 -11.55 -4.63 -12.40
C PHE A 150 -12.78 -5.50 -12.61
N GLU A 151 -13.63 -5.69 -11.60
CA GLU A 151 -14.89 -6.43 -11.71
C GLU A 151 -16.14 -5.58 -11.40
N GLN A 152 -16.01 -4.24 -11.39
CA GLN A 152 -17.09 -3.33 -10.97
C GLN A 152 -18.41 -3.50 -11.74
N THR A 153 -18.37 -3.92 -13.01
CA THR A 153 -19.58 -4.19 -13.81
C THR A 153 -20.38 -5.40 -13.31
N LYS A 154 -19.82 -6.22 -12.42
CA LYS A 154 -20.41 -7.45 -11.87
C LYS A 154 -20.96 -7.28 -10.46
N MET A 155 -20.56 -6.23 -9.74
CA MET A 155 -21.01 -5.96 -8.36
C MET A 155 -22.44 -5.37 -8.28
N GLY A 156 -23.13 -5.21 -9.41
CA GLY A 156 -24.34 -4.40 -9.50
C GLY A 156 -24.02 -2.91 -9.30
N PRO A 157 -25.02 -2.01 -9.38
CA PRO A 157 -24.79 -0.63 -9.00
C PRO A 157 -24.35 -0.60 -7.54
N LEU A 158 -23.11 -0.16 -7.29
CA LEU A 158 -22.72 0.31 -5.97
C LEU A 158 -23.79 1.33 -5.58
N THR A 159 -24.54 1.07 -4.52
CA THR A 159 -25.36 2.11 -3.90
C THR A 159 -24.39 3.15 -3.37
N THR A 160 -24.07 4.13 -4.20
CA THR A 160 -23.38 5.34 -3.77
C THR A 160 -24.35 6.01 -2.80
N THR A 161 -24.18 5.73 -1.51
CA THR A 161 -24.75 6.60 -0.49
C THR A 161 -23.98 7.90 -0.64
N THR A 162 -24.47 8.78 -1.50
CA THR A 162 -24.11 10.19 -1.50
C THR A 162 -24.38 10.66 -0.08
N THR A 163 -23.34 10.76 0.74
CA THR A 163 -23.44 11.48 2.00
C THR A 163 -23.65 12.93 1.59
N THR A 164 -24.92 13.34 1.52
CA THR A 164 -25.28 14.74 1.43
C THR A 164 -24.69 15.37 2.70
N THR A 165 -23.61 16.12 2.56
CA THR A 165 -23.11 17.00 3.60
C THR A 165 -24.23 18.01 3.88
N THR A 166 -25.02 17.74 4.92
CA THR A 166 -25.91 18.75 5.49
C THR A 166 -25.01 19.85 6.02
N THR A 167 -24.89 20.93 5.26
CA THR A 167 -24.33 22.18 5.78
C THR A 167 -25.24 22.64 6.91
N THR A 168 -24.79 22.48 8.15
CA THR A 168 -25.41 23.11 9.32
C THR A 168 -25.53 24.61 9.04
N PRO A 169 -26.71 25.22 9.15
CA PRO A 169 -26.85 26.66 8.96
C PRO A 169 -26.06 27.38 10.07
N THR A 170 -25.10 28.19 9.66
CA THR A 170 -24.38 29.12 10.53
C THR A 170 -25.40 30.02 11.22
N THR A 171 -25.53 29.91 12.54
CA THR A 171 -26.34 30.83 13.32
C THR A 171 -25.58 32.15 13.41
N THR A 172 -25.96 33.14 12.61
CA THR A 172 -25.47 34.52 12.76
C THR A 172 -26.04 35.10 14.04
N THR A 173 -25.21 35.20 15.08
CA THR A 173 -25.56 35.94 16.30
C THR A 173 -25.47 37.43 16.00
N THR A 174 -26.61 38.10 15.84
CA THR A 174 -26.70 39.56 15.77
C THR A 174 -26.51 40.13 17.17
N THR A 175 -25.33 40.68 17.43
CA THR A 175 -25.05 41.45 18.65
C THR A 175 -25.81 42.79 18.57
N THR A 176 -26.86 42.96 19.37
CA THR A 176 -27.51 44.27 19.57
C THR A 176 -26.77 45.06 20.64
N THR A 177 -26.16 46.18 20.25
CA THR A 177 -25.59 47.19 21.14
C THR A 177 -26.69 47.87 21.96
N PRO A 178 -26.54 48.04 23.29
CA PRO A 178 -27.54 48.76 24.09
C PRO A 178 -27.38 50.28 23.90
N THR A 179 -28.47 50.95 23.58
CA THR A 179 -28.55 52.42 23.54
C THR A 179 -28.78 52.94 24.95
N THR A 180 -27.83 53.74 25.45
CA THR A 180 -27.95 54.49 26.70
C THR A 180 -28.80 55.74 26.47
N THR A 181 -29.84 55.95 27.27
CA THR A 181 -30.61 57.20 27.31
C THR A 181 -30.27 57.95 28.59
N THR A 182 -29.88 59.21 28.45
CA THR A 182 -29.92 60.26 29.48
C THR A 182 -31.17 61.09 29.31
#